data_AF-A0A426YEK1-F1
#
_entry.id   AF-A0A426YEK1-F1
#
_cell.length_a   1.000
_cell.length_b   1.000
_cell.length_c   1.000
_cell.angle_alpha   90.00
_cell.angle_beta   90.00
_cell.angle_gamma   90.00
#
_symmetry.space_group_name_H-M   'P 1'
#
loop_
_entity.id
_entity.type
_entity.pdbx_description
1 polymer ?
#
loop_
_entity_poly.entity_id
_entity_poly.type
_entity_poly.pdbx_seq_one_letter_code
_entity_poly.pdbx_strand_id
1 'polypeptide(L)'
;MASRRIPGDLATGLVLLFSLISTLSAVRFSPPDNHLIACGASSAAALGDGRAFLPDSGLSSPVLRSHGRQISLSNPSLDAAPLHRNARVFACPSSYEFEIKYKGTHRIRLHFYPFSTPEYNLSSARFHVLASDITLLSYFGTSSPVMKEYFVNLNEGKLVISFSPADRSSFAFVNAIEVVSAPKDLILDAGRLVKPDEITEFHGLSKQALETLHRVNIGGPKVTPFNDTLWRTWVSDVEFLKLSSASKVVTYSGRIKYQKYGASREVAPDNVYNTARATSGATVPGSNYSMTWEFPVSSGYNYLVRMHFCDIASLALNQLYFNVYLNGYLAYQDFDLSDSTGQILASPYYVDFVVDIDVSELLSISIGPSNLSNPSWIQGLLNGLEIMKINNTMGSLDGKSPVILVSEDPVGRGFGAFLRSLTCGFAFMSLSVIAFVLFVRWRSESRSLMSWSRLPVDVSNGKLSKDSPVIPGKLVDF
;
A
#
# COMPACT_ATOMS: atom_id res chain seq x y z
N MET A 1 26.81 16.63 -72.73
CA MET A 1 27.16 17.45 -71.55
C MET A 1 25.96 18.26 -71.12
N ALA A 2 25.38 17.97 -69.96
CA ALA A 2 24.69 18.93 -69.08
C ALA A 2 24.33 18.22 -67.78
N SER A 3 25.31 18.11 -66.89
CA SER A 3 25.12 17.64 -65.50
C SER A 3 24.39 18.75 -64.74
N ARG A 4 23.11 18.53 -64.40
CA ARG A 4 22.39 19.38 -63.45
C ARG A 4 22.82 18.99 -62.04
N ARG A 5 23.73 19.77 -61.46
CA ARG A 5 24.04 19.73 -60.03
C ARG A 5 22.82 20.18 -59.24
N ILE A 6 22.34 19.33 -58.34
CA ILE A 6 21.40 19.72 -57.29
C ILE A 6 22.21 20.56 -56.28
N PRO A 7 21.73 21.74 -55.84
CA PRO A 7 22.45 22.56 -54.87
C PRO A 7 22.55 21.81 -53.53
N GLY A 8 23.76 21.65 -53.01
CA GLY A 8 24.04 20.95 -51.73
C GLY A 8 23.36 21.56 -50.51
N ASP A 9 22.85 22.79 -50.63
CA ASP A 9 22.16 23.52 -49.56
C ASP A 9 20.73 23.02 -49.31
N LEU A 10 20.08 22.41 -50.31
CA LEU A 10 18.73 21.86 -50.14
C LEU A 10 18.75 20.49 -49.42
N ALA A 11 19.81 19.71 -49.64
CA ALA A 11 19.98 18.39 -49.01
C ALA A 11 20.38 18.51 -47.54
N THR A 12 21.19 19.50 -47.18
CA THR A 12 21.59 19.78 -45.79
C THR A 12 20.44 20.37 -44.96
N GLY A 13 19.61 21.23 -45.55
CA GLY A 13 18.38 21.74 -44.91
C GLY A 13 17.35 20.65 -44.63
N LEU A 14 17.19 19.66 -45.52
CA LEU A 14 16.25 18.56 -45.35
C LEU A 14 16.69 17.56 -44.26
N VAL A 15 18.01 17.33 -44.12
CA VAL A 15 18.58 16.49 -43.05
C VAL A 15 18.44 17.17 -41.68
N LEU A 16 18.62 18.49 -41.61
CA LEU A 16 18.36 19.27 -40.39
C LEU A 16 16.87 19.32 -40.02
N LEU A 17 15.97 19.35 -41.02
CA LEU A 17 14.52 19.26 -40.78
C LEU A 17 14.12 17.85 -40.29
N PHE A 18 14.70 16.78 -40.84
CA PHE A 18 14.49 15.42 -40.36
C PHE A 18 15.10 15.17 -38.97
N SER A 19 16.21 15.83 -38.62
CA SER A 19 16.79 15.77 -37.26
C SER A 19 16.01 16.61 -36.24
N LEU A 20 15.35 17.70 -36.65
CA LEU A 20 14.44 18.44 -35.78
C LEU A 20 13.09 17.72 -35.59
N ILE A 21 12.55 17.06 -36.62
CA ILE A 21 11.28 16.31 -36.54
C ILE A 21 11.42 15.03 -35.68
N SER A 22 12.64 14.51 -35.49
CA SER A 22 12.89 13.38 -34.59
C SER A 22 12.99 13.75 -33.10
N THR A 23 12.83 15.04 -32.73
CA THR A 23 12.83 15.49 -31.32
C THR A 23 11.44 15.84 -30.76
N LEU A 24 10.36 15.73 -31.55
CA LEU A 24 8.99 15.72 -31.02
C LEU A 24 8.56 14.30 -30.61
N SER A 25 9.44 13.58 -29.92
CA SER A 25 8.97 12.50 -29.08
C SER A 25 8.33 13.16 -27.86
N ALA A 26 7.02 13.03 -27.67
CA ALA A 26 6.43 13.29 -26.36
C ALA A 26 7.29 12.55 -25.34
N VAL A 27 7.94 13.29 -24.44
CA VAL A 27 8.88 12.70 -23.47
C VAL A 27 8.09 11.68 -22.68
N ARG A 28 8.26 10.40 -23.02
CA ARG A 28 7.65 9.30 -22.29
C ARG A 28 8.31 9.30 -20.92
N PHE A 29 7.52 9.24 -19.86
CA PHE A 29 8.04 9.15 -18.50
C PHE A 29 9.11 8.06 -18.41
N SER A 30 10.30 8.46 -17.97
CA SER A 30 11.44 7.57 -17.78
C SER A 30 11.73 7.48 -16.29
N PRO A 31 11.29 6.42 -15.60
CA PRO A 31 11.47 6.30 -14.16
C PRO A 31 12.95 6.13 -13.81
N PRO A 32 13.48 6.89 -12.83
CA PRO A 32 14.85 6.71 -12.33
C PRO A 32 15.18 5.27 -11.89
N ASP A 33 14.22 4.60 -11.25
CA ASP A 33 14.31 3.19 -10.87
C ASP A 33 13.33 2.38 -11.72
N ASN A 34 13.84 1.38 -12.43
CA ASN A 34 13.05 0.53 -13.34
C ASN A 34 13.58 -0.91 -13.33
N HIS A 35 13.20 -1.66 -12.30
CA HIS A 35 13.59 -3.06 -12.15
C HIS A 35 12.44 -3.95 -12.60
N LEU A 36 12.61 -4.65 -13.73
CA LEU A 36 11.65 -5.61 -14.27
C LEU A 36 12.29 -6.99 -14.27
N ILE A 37 11.86 -7.87 -13.38
CA ILE A 37 12.56 -9.11 -13.03
C ILE A 37 11.72 -10.33 -13.37
N ALA A 38 12.22 -11.22 -14.22
CA ALA A 38 11.68 -12.54 -14.52
C ALA A 38 12.32 -13.58 -13.58
N CYS A 39 11.57 -13.98 -12.55
CA CYS A 39 12.09 -14.81 -11.47
C CYS A 39 12.24 -16.27 -11.89
N GLY A 40 13.41 -16.86 -11.64
CA GLY A 40 13.76 -18.22 -12.04
C GLY A 40 14.05 -18.40 -13.53
N ALA A 41 13.99 -17.34 -14.33
CA ALA A 41 14.29 -17.39 -15.76
C ALA A 41 15.81 -17.40 -16.02
N SER A 42 16.23 -18.03 -17.12
CA SER A 42 17.63 -18.03 -17.60
C SER A 42 17.90 -17.02 -18.71
N SER A 43 16.85 -16.40 -19.26
CA SER A 43 16.93 -15.41 -20.34
C SER A 43 15.84 -14.35 -20.18
N ALA A 44 16.01 -13.22 -20.86
CA ALA A 44 15.07 -12.12 -20.77
C ALA A 44 13.70 -12.47 -21.37
N ALA A 45 12.62 -12.07 -20.70
CA ALA A 45 11.25 -12.21 -21.16
C ALA A 45 10.77 -10.89 -21.77
N ALA A 46 10.72 -10.82 -23.10
CA ALA A 46 10.18 -9.69 -23.84
C ALA A 46 8.65 -9.80 -23.97
N LEU A 47 7.95 -8.70 -23.72
CA LEU A 47 6.49 -8.59 -23.82
C LEU A 47 6.10 -7.78 -25.06
N GLY A 48 4.90 -8.04 -25.59
CA GLY A 48 4.35 -7.31 -26.73
C GLY A 48 4.09 -5.82 -26.46
N ASP A 49 4.12 -5.39 -25.20
CA ASP A 49 4.00 -3.99 -24.80
C ASP A 49 5.35 -3.22 -24.78
N GLY A 50 6.44 -3.88 -25.21
CA GLY A 50 7.78 -3.31 -25.30
C GLY A 50 8.61 -3.45 -24.01
N ARG A 51 8.04 -3.98 -22.92
CA ARG A 51 8.81 -4.28 -21.70
C ARG A 51 9.68 -5.52 -21.89
N ALA A 52 10.86 -5.50 -21.29
CA ALA A 52 11.75 -6.66 -21.21
C ALA A 52 12.10 -6.92 -19.75
N PHE A 53 11.76 -8.11 -19.26
CA PHE A 53 12.05 -8.55 -17.90
C PHE A 53 13.34 -9.35 -17.90
N LEU A 54 14.30 -8.97 -17.05
CA LEU A 54 15.60 -9.60 -16.96
C LEU A 54 15.58 -10.77 -15.98
N PRO A 55 16.41 -11.81 -16.19
CA PRO A 55 16.62 -12.87 -15.21
C PRO A 55 16.97 -12.32 -13.83
N ASP A 56 16.50 -13.00 -12.78
CA ASP A 56 16.84 -12.66 -11.38
C ASP A 56 18.26 -13.05 -10.95
N SER A 57 19.08 -13.54 -11.90
CA SER A 57 20.46 -13.96 -11.68
C SER A 57 21.42 -13.13 -12.55
N GLY A 58 22.64 -12.91 -12.04
CA GLY A 58 23.67 -12.14 -12.75
C GLY A 58 23.45 -10.62 -12.80
N LEU A 59 22.47 -10.10 -12.05
CA LEU A 59 22.24 -8.66 -11.90
C LEU A 59 23.05 -8.09 -10.72
N SER A 60 23.43 -6.82 -10.82
CA SER A 60 23.97 -6.07 -9.68
C SER A 60 22.87 -5.68 -8.69
N SER A 61 21.66 -5.42 -9.19
CA SER A 61 20.44 -5.18 -8.41
C SER A 61 19.22 -5.67 -9.21
N PRO A 62 18.27 -6.38 -8.59
CA PRO A 62 18.28 -6.80 -7.19
C PRO A 62 19.28 -7.93 -6.90
N VAL A 63 19.73 -8.00 -5.65
CA VAL A 63 20.52 -9.13 -5.13
C VAL A 63 19.59 -10.08 -4.39
N LEU A 64 19.57 -11.36 -4.81
CA LEU A 64 18.85 -12.41 -4.09
C LEU A 64 19.64 -12.86 -2.86
N ARG A 65 19.03 -12.75 -1.67
CA ARG A 65 19.53 -13.27 -0.40
C ARG A 65 18.68 -14.47 0.01
N SER A 66 19.30 -15.62 0.17
CA SER A 66 18.63 -16.83 0.65
C SER A 66 19.58 -17.66 1.49
N HIS A 67 19.07 -18.20 2.60
CA HIS A 67 19.78 -19.18 3.43
C HIS A 67 19.60 -20.62 2.91
N GLY A 68 18.67 -20.82 1.98
CA GLY A 68 18.33 -22.15 1.44
C GLY A 68 18.80 -22.35 0.00
N ARG A 69 18.43 -23.51 -0.55
CA ARG A 69 18.67 -23.82 -1.97
C ARG A 69 17.83 -22.88 -2.84
N GLN A 70 18.49 -22.24 -3.81
CA GLN A 70 17.81 -21.45 -4.83
C GLN A 70 17.14 -22.39 -5.84
N ILE A 71 15.81 -22.40 -5.90
CA ILE A 71 15.04 -23.28 -6.77
C ILE A 71 14.41 -22.45 -7.90
N SER A 72 14.70 -22.84 -9.14
CA SER A 72 14.09 -22.27 -10.34
C SER A 72 13.25 -23.35 -11.02
N LEU A 73 11.98 -23.04 -11.30
CA LEU A 73 11.08 -23.95 -11.99
C LEU A 73 10.75 -23.41 -13.39
N SER A 74 10.52 -24.34 -14.32
CA SER A 74 10.00 -24.04 -15.65
C SER A 74 8.59 -24.62 -15.77
N ASN A 75 7.68 -23.82 -16.29
CA ASN A 75 6.30 -24.21 -16.53
C ASN A 75 6.25 -25.20 -17.70
N PRO A 76 5.62 -26.37 -17.54
CA PRO A 76 5.50 -27.35 -18.62
C PRO A 76 4.55 -26.91 -19.76
N SER A 77 3.72 -25.89 -19.53
CA SER A 77 2.80 -25.38 -20.55
C SER A 77 3.54 -24.63 -21.66
N LEU A 78 3.38 -25.09 -22.91
CA LEU A 78 3.98 -24.48 -24.10
C LEU A 78 3.36 -23.11 -24.45
N ASP A 79 2.10 -22.89 -24.08
CA ASP A 79 1.35 -21.67 -24.36
C ASP A 79 1.48 -20.62 -23.24
N ALA A 80 2.36 -20.86 -22.25
CA ALA A 80 2.59 -19.93 -21.18
C ALA A 80 3.12 -18.57 -21.71
N ALA A 81 2.39 -17.50 -21.37
CA ALA A 81 2.84 -16.14 -21.61
C ALA A 81 4.24 -15.93 -21.01
N PRO A 82 5.07 -15.02 -21.56
CA PRO A 82 6.49 -14.94 -21.18
C PRO A 82 6.77 -14.85 -19.68
N LEU A 83 5.99 -14.08 -18.90
CA LEU A 83 6.16 -13.97 -17.44
C LEU A 83 5.70 -15.21 -16.65
N HIS A 84 4.95 -16.12 -17.28
CA HIS A 84 4.38 -17.31 -16.65
C HIS A 84 5.24 -18.56 -16.88
N ARG A 85 6.32 -18.44 -17.65
CA ARG A 85 7.18 -19.56 -18.05
C ARG A 85 8.07 -20.06 -16.92
N ASN A 86 8.38 -19.21 -15.96
CA ASN A 86 9.28 -19.55 -14.86
C ASN A 86 8.73 -19.05 -13.53
N ALA A 87 9.21 -19.68 -12.46
CA ALA A 87 9.01 -19.23 -11.09
C ALA A 87 10.28 -19.47 -10.28
N ARG A 88 10.58 -18.57 -9.36
CA ARG A 88 11.50 -18.86 -8.25
C ARG A 88 10.72 -19.37 -7.06
N VAL A 89 11.23 -20.42 -6.42
CA VAL A 89 10.66 -21.03 -5.21
C VAL A 89 11.61 -20.85 -4.03
N PHE A 90 11.04 -20.54 -2.86
CA PHE A 90 11.74 -20.36 -1.60
C PHE A 90 11.20 -21.33 -0.55
N ALA A 91 12.03 -22.30 -0.14
CA ALA A 91 11.71 -23.22 0.95
C ALA A 91 12.07 -22.66 2.35
N CYS A 92 12.75 -21.51 2.39
CA CYS A 92 13.13 -20.81 3.62
C CYS A 92 12.96 -19.30 3.38
N PRO A 93 12.83 -18.49 4.45
CA PRO A 93 12.83 -17.04 4.34
C PRO A 93 13.96 -16.53 3.45
N SER A 94 13.60 -15.79 2.41
CA SER A 94 14.52 -15.27 1.39
C SER A 94 14.06 -13.89 0.97
N SER A 95 14.96 -13.07 0.44
CA SER A 95 14.64 -11.71 0.04
C SER A 95 15.36 -11.25 -1.21
N TYR A 96 14.73 -10.33 -1.94
CA TYR A 96 15.37 -9.53 -2.98
C TYR A 96 15.71 -8.16 -2.43
N GLU A 97 16.96 -7.75 -2.60
CA GLU A 97 17.46 -6.45 -2.19
C GLU A 97 17.67 -5.56 -3.42
N PHE A 98 16.83 -4.56 -3.58
CA PHE A 98 16.90 -3.58 -4.68
C PHE A 98 17.66 -2.34 -4.23
N GLU A 99 18.60 -1.90 -5.05
CA GLU A 99 19.18 -0.56 -4.94
C GLU A 99 18.21 0.47 -5.54
N ILE A 100 17.92 1.50 -4.75
CA ILE A 100 16.93 2.53 -5.07
C ILE A 100 17.63 3.88 -5.19
N LYS A 101 17.47 4.53 -6.34
CA LYS A 101 18.11 5.82 -6.67
C LYS A 101 17.22 6.99 -6.27
N TYR A 102 15.92 6.86 -6.47
CA TYR A 102 14.94 7.89 -6.19
C TYR A 102 14.36 7.74 -4.79
N LYS A 103 14.22 8.85 -4.06
CA LYS A 103 13.49 8.85 -2.78
C LYS A 103 12.06 9.32 -3.01
N GLY A 104 11.09 8.51 -2.60
CA GLY A 104 9.67 8.78 -2.77
C GLY A 104 8.88 7.54 -3.12
N THR A 105 7.71 7.75 -3.72
CA THR A 105 6.78 6.67 -4.05
C THR A 105 7.34 5.74 -5.13
N HIS A 106 7.28 4.44 -4.86
CA HIS A 106 7.60 3.37 -5.80
C HIS A 106 6.39 2.47 -5.98
N ARG A 107 6.15 2.07 -7.22
CA ARG A 107 5.21 1.01 -7.52
C ARG A 107 5.91 -0.34 -7.47
N ILE A 108 5.34 -1.26 -6.73
CA ILE A 108 5.75 -2.66 -6.69
C ILE A 108 4.65 -3.50 -7.35
N ARG A 109 5.01 -4.39 -8.27
CA ARG A 109 4.10 -5.45 -8.74
C ARG A 109 4.70 -6.82 -8.53
N LEU A 110 3.88 -7.73 -8.02
CA LEU A 110 4.23 -9.12 -7.81
C LEU A 110 3.33 -9.98 -8.68
N HIS A 111 3.93 -10.82 -9.52
CA HIS A 111 3.22 -11.71 -10.43
C HIS A 111 3.31 -13.14 -9.91
N PHE A 112 2.15 -13.76 -9.71
CA PHE A 112 2.01 -15.14 -9.26
C PHE A 112 1.19 -15.92 -10.29
N TYR A 113 1.84 -16.88 -10.95
CA TYR A 113 1.24 -17.81 -11.89
C TYR A 113 1.52 -19.22 -11.37
N PRO A 114 0.54 -19.87 -10.71
CA PRO A 114 0.74 -21.21 -10.17
C PRO A 114 0.72 -22.26 -11.30
N PHE A 115 1.67 -23.19 -11.26
CA PHE A 115 1.74 -24.37 -12.13
C PHE A 115 2.33 -25.56 -11.36
N SER A 116 2.24 -26.76 -11.94
CA SER A 116 2.74 -27.98 -11.32
C SER A 116 3.94 -28.54 -12.07
N THR A 117 4.89 -29.06 -11.30
CA THR A 117 6.05 -29.86 -11.71
C THR A 117 6.05 -31.16 -10.89
N PRO A 118 6.86 -32.17 -11.23
CA PRO A 118 6.94 -33.40 -10.42
C PRO A 118 7.30 -33.16 -8.95
N GLU A 119 8.05 -32.10 -8.66
CA GLU A 119 8.57 -31.78 -7.31
C GLU A 119 7.71 -30.76 -6.55
N TYR A 120 7.04 -29.85 -7.27
CA TYR A 120 6.29 -28.73 -6.68
C TYR A 120 4.94 -28.53 -7.36
N ASN A 121 3.90 -28.37 -6.55
CA ASN A 121 2.59 -27.84 -6.99
C ASN A 121 2.43 -26.42 -6.45
N LEU A 122 2.67 -25.39 -7.26
CA LEU A 122 2.68 -24.00 -6.79
C LEU A 122 1.33 -23.54 -6.20
N SER A 123 0.22 -24.18 -6.57
CA SER A 123 -1.10 -23.88 -6.00
C SER A 123 -1.24 -24.27 -4.52
N SER A 124 -0.36 -25.13 -3.99
CA SER A 124 -0.35 -25.50 -2.57
C SER A 124 0.50 -24.57 -1.70
N ALA A 125 1.16 -23.58 -2.29
CA ALA A 125 2.00 -22.64 -1.57
C ALA A 125 1.18 -21.79 -0.58
N ARG A 126 1.73 -21.60 0.62
CA ARG A 126 1.23 -20.68 1.64
C ARG A 126 2.39 -19.89 2.23
N PHE A 127 2.37 -18.58 2.05
CA PHE A 127 3.50 -17.73 2.41
C PHE A 127 3.10 -16.29 2.68
N HIS A 128 4.05 -15.54 3.21
CA HIS A 128 3.93 -14.12 3.46
C HIS A 128 4.90 -13.34 2.56
N VAL A 129 4.55 -12.10 2.25
CA VAL A 129 5.42 -11.17 1.54
C VAL A 129 5.49 -9.85 2.29
N LEU A 130 6.71 -9.36 2.51
CA LEU A 130 6.96 -8.05 3.09
C LEU A 130 7.75 -7.19 2.09
N ALA A 131 7.44 -5.90 2.03
CA ALA A 131 8.29 -4.89 1.41
C ALA A 131 8.85 -4.01 2.53
N SER A 132 10.12 -4.23 2.86
CA SER A 132 10.79 -3.71 4.05
C SER A 132 10.01 -4.08 5.31
N ASP A 133 9.39 -3.10 5.97
CA ASP A 133 8.59 -3.24 7.19
C ASP A 133 7.08 -3.40 6.91
N ILE A 134 6.64 -3.22 5.67
CA ILE A 134 5.23 -3.30 5.28
C ILE A 134 4.85 -4.74 4.92
N THR A 135 3.82 -5.27 5.58
CA THR A 135 3.22 -6.56 5.20
C THR A 135 2.33 -6.37 3.97
N LEU A 136 2.75 -6.93 2.83
CA LEU A 136 1.99 -6.89 1.59
C LEU A 136 0.98 -8.02 1.47
N LEU A 137 1.37 -9.22 1.92
CA LEU A 137 0.60 -10.46 1.81
C LEU A 137 0.81 -11.32 3.05
N SER A 138 -0.27 -11.94 3.55
CA SER A 138 -0.23 -12.82 4.72
C SER A 138 -1.00 -14.12 4.49
N TYR A 139 -0.38 -15.27 4.80
CA TYR A 139 -0.94 -16.61 4.53
C TYR A 139 -1.44 -16.78 3.07
N PHE A 140 -0.79 -16.08 2.15
CA PHE A 140 -1.19 -15.98 0.76
C PHE A 140 -0.95 -17.30 0.03
N GLY A 141 -1.91 -17.66 -0.81
CA GLY A 141 -1.84 -18.74 -1.77
C GLY A 141 -2.82 -18.44 -2.90
N THR A 142 -2.53 -18.96 -4.10
CA THR A 142 -3.39 -18.74 -5.27
C THR A 142 -3.44 -19.99 -6.13
N SER A 143 -4.63 -20.30 -6.67
CA SER A 143 -4.86 -21.38 -7.63
C SER A 143 -4.97 -20.88 -9.07
N SER A 144 -5.02 -19.56 -9.26
CA SER A 144 -5.11 -18.90 -10.57
C SER A 144 -4.06 -17.79 -10.70
N PRO A 145 -3.77 -17.34 -11.93
CA PRO A 145 -2.85 -16.23 -12.15
C PRO A 145 -3.34 -14.94 -11.50
N VAL A 146 -2.48 -14.29 -10.73
CA VAL A 146 -2.80 -13.01 -10.07
C VAL A 146 -1.59 -12.09 -10.08
N MET A 147 -1.86 -10.81 -10.32
CA MET A 147 -0.89 -9.72 -10.19
C MET A 147 -1.35 -8.82 -9.06
N LYS A 148 -0.45 -8.56 -8.11
CA LYS A 148 -0.68 -7.64 -6.98
C LYS A 148 0.12 -6.37 -7.21
N GLU A 149 -0.53 -5.22 -7.09
CA GLU A 149 0.08 -3.90 -7.29
C GLU A 149 0.03 -3.08 -6.00
N TYR A 150 1.17 -2.53 -5.63
CA TYR A 150 1.35 -1.74 -4.42
C TYR A 150 2.07 -0.43 -4.71
N PHE A 151 1.82 0.58 -3.90
CA PHE A 151 2.63 1.79 -3.80
C PHE A 151 3.21 1.91 -2.41
N VAL A 152 4.52 2.12 -2.31
CA VAL A 152 5.22 2.30 -1.05
C VAL A 152 6.13 3.52 -1.14
N ASN A 153 6.26 4.27 -0.06
CA ASN A 153 7.18 5.40 -0.01
C ASN A 153 8.53 4.96 0.55
N LEU A 154 9.59 5.18 -0.22
CA LEU A 154 10.95 4.80 0.12
C LEU A 154 11.79 6.03 0.44
N ASN A 155 12.25 6.11 1.68
CA ASN A 155 13.15 7.18 2.16
C ASN A 155 14.63 6.76 2.16
N GLU A 156 14.87 5.46 2.03
CA GLU A 156 16.19 4.83 2.02
C GLU A 156 16.62 4.45 0.60
N GLY A 157 17.93 4.28 0.38
CA GLY A 157 18.49 3.86 -0.90
C GLY A 157 18.33 2.36 -1.20
N LYS A 158 17.49 1.66 -0.44
CA LYS A 158 17.31 0.21 -0.54
C LYS A 158 15.85 -0.18 -0.29
N LEU A 159 15.36 -1.14 -1.06
CA LEU A 159 14.08 -1.83 -0.84
C LEU A 159 14.37 -3.33 -0.66
N VAL A 160 13.79 -3.94 0.37
CA VAL A 160 13.93 -5.39 0.61
C VAL A 160 12.57 -6.06 0.47
N ILE A 161 12.38 -6.88 -0.56
CA ILE A 161 11.16 -7.67 -0.72
C ILE A 161 11.43 -9.09 -0.20
N SER A 162 10.81 -9.44 0.93
CA SER A 162 11.02 -10.72 1.61
C SER A 162 9.86 -11.67 1.38
N PHE A 163 10.17 -12.95 1.13
CA PHE A 163 9.25 -14.05 0.94
C PHE A 163 9.51 -15.09 2.03
N SER A 164 8.49 -15.38 2.84
CA SER A 164 8.60 -16.33 3.94
C SER A 164 7.49 -17.39 3.87
N PRO A 165 7.83 -18.69 3.77
CA PRO A 165 6.84 -19.75 3.93
C PRO A 165 6.05 -19.60 5.23
N ALA A 166 4.75 -19.90 5.21
CA ALA A 166 3.89 -19.78 6.39
C ALA A 166 4.16 -20.87 7.44
N ASP A 167 4.69 -22.02 7.00
CA ASP A 167 5.09 -23.13 7.85
C ASP A 167 6.23 -23.94 7.18
N ARG A 168 6.81 -24.90 7.92
CA ARG A 168 7.95 -25.71 7.47
C ARG A 168 7.64 -26.67 6.31
N SER A 169 6.38 -27.02 6.11
CA SER A 169 5.94 -27.90 5.02
C SER A 169 5.56 -27.13 3.76
N SER A 170 5.39 -25.81 3.88
CA SER A 170 5.05 -24.93 2.78
C SER A 170 6.28 -24.28 2.14
N PHE A 171 6.04 -23.46 1.12
CA PHE A 171 7.04 -22.70 0.39
C PHE A 171 6.43 -21.42 -0.17
N ALA A 172 7.28 -20.46 -0.53
CA ALA A 172 6.90 -19.27 -1.26
C ALA A 172 7.32 -19.37 -2.73
N PHE A 173 6.64 -18.64 -3.61
CA PHE A 173 7.08 -18.50 -4.99
C PHE A 173 6.73 -17.14 -5.57
N VAL A 174 7.43 -16.77 -6.63
CA VAL A 174 7.14 -15.57 -7.43
C VAL A 174 7.61 -15.79 -8.87
N ASN A 175 6.83 -15.31 -9.84
CA ASN A 175 7.13 -15.45 -11.26
C ASN A 175 7.81 -14.21 -11.83
N ALA A 176 7.36 -13.02 -11.41
CA ALA A 176 7.99 -11.76 -11.78
C ALA A 176 7.79 -10.67 -10.72
N ILE A 177 8.73 -9.73 -10.68
CA ILE A 177 8.71 -8.57 -9.80
C ILE A 177 8.93 -7.31 -10.65
N GLU A 178 8.10 -6.30 -10.47
CA GLU A 178 8.34 -4.94 -10.98
C GLU A 178 8.57 -4.00 -9.80
N VAL A 179 9.66 -3.22 -9.83
CA VAL A 179 9.89 -2.11 -8.90
C VAL A 179 10.22 -0.87 -9.74
N VAL A 180 9.30 0.09 -9.76
CA VAL A 180 9.37 1.26 -10.63
C VAL A 180 9.10 2.53 -9.81
N SER A 181 10.01 3.51 -9.86
CA SER A 181 9.79 4.82 -9.23
C SER A 181 8.59 5.53 -9.86
N ALA A 182 7.67 6.03 -9.04
CA ALA A 182 6.49 6.73 -9.50
C ALA A 182 6.75 8.24 -9.76
N PRO A 183 6.00 8.88 -10.66
CA PRO A 183 5.95 10.33 -10.76
C PRO A 183 5.60 10.99 -9.43
N LYS A 184 6.15 12.19 -9.18
CA LYS A 184 5.95 12.95 -7.94
C LYS A 184 4.50 13.30 -7.65
N ASP A 185 3.73 13.54 -8.70
CA ASP A 185 2.33 13.92 -8.65
C ASP A 185 1.39 12.71 -8.65
N LEU A 186 1.91 11.47 -8.74
CA LEU A 186 1.06 10.28 -8.77
C LEU A 186 0.33 10.07 -7.44
N ILE A 187 0.99 10.23 -6.29
CA ILE A 187 0.35 10.12 -4.96
C ILE A 187 0.73 11.36 -4.16
N LEU A 188 -0.25 12.25 -3.95
CA LEU A 188 -0.06 13.46 -3.16
C LEU A 188 -0.22 13.17 -1.66
N ASP A 189 0.26 14.08 -0.82
CA ASP A 189 0.24 13.89 0.63
C ASP A 189 -1.13 14.13 1.27
N ALA A 190 -1.98 14.90 0.60
CA ALA A 190 -3.29 15.30 1.10
C ALA A 190 -4.43 14.61 0.34
N GLY A 191 -5.53 14.36 1.04
CA GLY A 191 -6.80 13.88 0.50
C GLY A 191 -7.98 14.36 1.35
N ARG A 192 -9.21 14.03 0.95
CA ARG A 192 -10.43 14.38 1.68
C ARG A 192 -10.93 13.18 2.49
N LEU A 193 -10.83 13.23 3.80
CA LEU A 193 -11.41 12.22 4.68
C LEU A 193 -12.92 12.40 4.73
N VAL A 194 -13.64 11.36 4.30
CA VAL A 194 -15.10 11.33 4.27
C VAL A 194 -15.63 10.52 5.44
N LYS A 195 -16.32 11.19 6.36
CA LYS A 195 -17.05 10.59 7.48
C LYS A 195 -18.54 10.90 7.34
N PRO A 196 -19.42 10.19 8.09
CA PRO A 196 -20.86 10.39 8.01
C PRO A 196 -21.33 11.85 8.16
N ASP A 197 -20.73 12.57 9.10
CA ASP A 197 -21.16 13.91 9.50
C ASP A 197 -20.12 15.01 9.18
N GLU A 198 -18.95 14.65 8.63
CA GLU A 198 -17.82 15.56 8.51
C GLU A 198 -16.90 15.22 7.32
N ILE A 199 -16.47 16.27 6.60
CA ILE A 199 -15.40 16.18 5.60
C ILE A 199 -14.20 16.96 6.12
N THR A 200 -13.08 16.26 6.32
CA THR A 200 -11.83 16.84 6.83
C THR A 200 -10.67 16.58 5.88
N GLU A 201 -9.55 17.28 6.07
CA GLU A 201 -8.34 17.00 5.33
C GLU A 201 -7.60 15.80 5.93
N PHE A 202 -7.18 14.87 5.09
CA PHE A 202 -6.31 13.75 5.43
C PHE A 202 -4.89 14.08 5.00
N HIS A 203 -3.94 14.15 5.94
CA HIS A 203 -2.52 14.37 5.65
C HIS A 203 -1.70 13.10 5.82
N GLY A 204 -0.52 13.05 5.18
CA GLY A 204 0.36 11.88 5.28
C GLY A 204 -0.04 10.72 4.39
N LEU A 205 -0.92 10.92 3.39
CA LEU A 205 -1.33 9.89 2.44
C LEU A 205 -0.13 9.35 1.65
N SER A 206 0.80 10.23 1.28
CA SER A 206 2.01 9.85 0.55
C SER A 206 2.96 8.97 1.36
N LYS A 207 2.78 8.90 2.68
CA LYS A 207 3.58 8.06 3.60
C LYS A 207 2.96 6.69 3.84
N GLN A 208 1.72 6.49 3.43
CA GLN A 208 1.04 5.21 3.56
C GLN A 208 1.48 4.25 2.45
N ALA A 209 1.42 2.95 2.75
CA ALA A 209 1.46 1.92 1.73
C ALA A 209 0.05 1.69 1.18
N LEU A 210 -0.05 1.51 -0.13
CA LEU A 210 -1.32 1.36 -0.85
C LEU A 210 -1.33 0.05 -1.63
N GLU A 211 -2.43 -0.70 -1.62
CA GLU A 211 -2.70 -1.81 -2.55
C GLU A 211 -3.77 -1.38 -3.55
N THR A 212 -3.49 -1.43 -4.85
CA THR A 212 -4.54 -1.18 -5.84
C THR A 212 -5.48 -2.37 -5.94
N LEU A 213 -6.77 -2.13 -5.69
CA LEU A 213 -7.83 -3.14 -5.81
C LEU A 213 -8.58 -3.00 -7.12
N HIS A 214 -9.00 -1.78 -7.45
CA HIS A 214 -9.79 -1.49 -8.64
C HIS A 214 -9.20 -0.30 -9.40
N ARG A 215 -9.21 -0.40 -10.73
CA ARG A 215 -8.82 0.68 -11.64
C ARG A 215 -9.71 0.62 -12.87
N VAL A 216 -10.56 1.62 -13.03
CA VAL A 216 -11.73 1.56 -13.91
C VAL A 216 -11.74 2.74 -14.88
N ASN A 217 -11.89 2.44 -16.16
CA ASN A 217 -12.13 3.40 -17.23
C ASN A 217 -13.65 3.57 -17.40
N ILE A 218 -14.18 4.73 -17.00
CA ILE A 218 -15.63 4.93 -16.88
C ILE A 218 -16.23 5.30 -18.24
N GLY A 219 -17.20 4.52 -18.69
CA GLY A 219 -17.80 4.66 -20.02
C GLY A 219 -16.87 4.26 -21.17
N GLY A 220 -15.63 3.85 -20.88
CA GLY A 220 -14.63 3.48 -21.87
C GLY A 220 -14.34 1.98 -21.94
N PRO A 221 -13.62 1.55 -23.00
CA PRO A 221 -13.12 0.19 -23.12
C PRO A 221 -11.93 -0.04 -22.19
N LYS A 222 -11.52 -1.32 -22.06
CA LYS A 222 -10.34 -1.71 -21.31
C LYS A 222 -9.07 -1.02 -21.88
N VAL A 223 -8.32 -0.35 -21.02
CA VAL A 223 -6.99 0.18 -21.34
C VAL A 223 -5.94 -0.84 -20.89
N THR A 224 -5.05 -1.23 -21.79
CA THR A 224 -3.98 -2.20 -21.53
C THR A 224 -2.66 -1.50 -21.23
N PRO A 225 -1.65 -2.22 -20.69
CA PRO A 225 -0.33 -1.66 -20.43
C PRO A 225 0.32 -0.95 -21.63
N PHE A 226 0.04 -1.41 -22.86
CA PHE A 226 0.54 -0.79 -24.09
C PHE A 226 0.02 0.64 -24.31
N ASN A 227 -1.21 0.90 -23.84
CA ASN A 227 -1.94 2.15 -24.01
C ASN A 227 -1.95 3.03 -22.75
N ASP A 228 -1.25 2.63 -21.68
CA ASP A 228 -1.11 3.37 -20.43
C ASP A 228 0.31 3.91 -20.27
N THR A 229 0.43 5.08 -19.66
CA THR A 229 1.70 5.78 -19.44
C THR A 229 2.61 5.10 -18.42
N LEU A 230 2.05 4.30 -17.53
CA LEU A 230 2.77 3.57 -16.49
C LEU A 230 2.55 2.06 -16.60
N TRP A 231 2.10 1.53 -17.74
CA TRP A 231 1.80 0.10 -17.92
C TRP A 231 0.70 -0.44 -16.98
N ARG A 232 -0.26 0.38 -16.56
CA ARG A 232 -1.46 -0.03 -15.81
C ARG A 232 -2.53 -0.61 -16.72
N THR A 233 -3.44 -1.36 -16.11
CA THR A 233 -4.65 -1.85 -16.77
C THR A 233 -5.85 -1.16 -16.15
N TRP A 234 -6.71 -0.58 -16.98
CA TRP A 234 -7.98 0.00 -16.58
C TRP A 234 -9.11 -0.88 -17.15
N VAL A 235 -9.95 -1.45 -16.30
CA VAL A 235 -11.09 -2.27 -16.72
C VAL A 235 -12.31 -1.39 -17.03
N SER A 236 -13.28 -1.91 -17.77
CA SER A 236 -14.52 -1.16 -18.04
C SER A 236 -15.41 -1.09 -16.81
N ASP A 237 -16.26 -0.06 -16.72
CA ASP A 237 -17.14 0.17 -15.56
C ASP A 237 -18.40 -0.69 -15.53
N VAL A 238 -18.67 -1.43 -16.60
CA VAL A 238 -19.92 -2.18 -16.83
C VAL A 238 -20.25 -3.14 -15.69
N GLU A 239 -19.26 -3.83 -15.12
CA GLU A 239 -19.48 -4.82 -14.05
C GLU A 239 -19.75 -4.17 -12.68
N PHE A 240 -19.42 -2.89 -12.50
CA PHE A 240 -19.54 -2.18 -11.22
C PHE A 240 -20.74 -1.24 -11.19
N LEU A 241 -21.32 -0.91 -12.34
CA LEU A 241 -22.43 0.04 -12.46
C LEU A 241 -23.74 -0.59 -11.97
N LYS A 242 -24.30 -0.07 -10.87
CA LYS A 242 -25.55 -0.56 -10.28
C LYS A 242 -26.78 0.21 -10.73
N LEU A 243 -26.72 1.55 -10.67
CA LEU A 243 -27.82 2.41 -11.06
C LEU A 243 -27.40 3.27 -12.25
N SER A 244 -28.10 3.07 -13.37
CA SER A 244 -27.77 3.68 -14.66
C SER A 244 -28.97 4.37 -15.31
N SER A 245 -30.12 4.44 -14.65
CA SER A 245 -31.33 5.08 -15.18
C SER A 245 -31.01 6.55 -15.50
N ALA A 246 -30.97 6.87 -16.79
CA ALA A 246 -30.54 8.14 -17.39
C ALA A 246 -29.03 8.40 -17.55
N SER A 247 -28.16 7.41 -17.40
CA SER A 247 -26.74 7.57 -17.78
C SER A 247 -26.50 7.33 -19.28
N LYS A 248 -25.57 8.07 -19.87
CA LYS A 248 -25.07 7.87 -21.25
C LYS A 248 -23.54 7.83 -21.25
N VAL A 249 -22.99 7.09 -22.19
CA VAL A 249 -21.55 7.12 -22.46
C VAL A 249 -21.23 8.33 -23.33
N VAL A 250 -20.17 9.05 -22.98
CA VAL A 250 -19.64 10.18 -23.74
C VAL A 250 -18.23 9.85 -24.19
N THR A 251 -17.94 10.12 -25.46
CA THR A 251 -16.61 9.94 -26.04
C THR A 251 -16.14 11.24 -26.67
N TYR A 252 -14.84 11.50 -26.59
CA TYR A 252 -14.23 12.73 -27.07
C TYR A 252 -13.03 12.42 -27.96
N SER A 253 -13.09 12.89 -29.20
CA SER A 253 -12.01 12.71 -30.19
C SER A 253 -11.01 13.86 -30.22
N GLY A 254 -11.26 14.92 -29.46
CA GLY A 254 -10.37 16.07 -29.38
C GLY A 254 -9.15 15.81 -28.49
N ARG A 255 -8.26 16.81 -28.44
CA ARG A 255 -7.05 16.74 -27.61
C ARG A 255 -7.37 17.05 -26.15
N ILE A 256 -7.00 16.12 -25.26
CA ILE A 256 -7.04 16.35 -23.81
C ILE A 256 -5.98 17.40 -23.43
N LYS A 257 -6.41 18.43 -22.70
CA LYS A 257 -5.61 19.62 -22.35
C LYS A 257 -5.01 19.48 -20.96
N TYR A 258 -3.98 18.66 -20.83
CA TYR A 258 -3.18 18.56 -19.61
C TYR A 258 -2.54 19.91 -19.26
N GLN A 259 -2.73 20.37 -18.03
CA GLN A 259 -2.22 21.66 -17.57
C GLN A 259 -0.98 21.50 -16.70
N LYS A 260 -0.14 22.54 -16.70
CA LYS A 260 0.98 22.65 -15.76
C LYS A 260 0.40 22.72 -14.34
N TYR A 261 0.89 21.87 -13.43
CA TYR A 261 0.39 21.74 -12.05
C TYR A 261 -1.02 21.13 -11.91
N GLY A 262 -1.65 20.71 -13.01
CA GLY A 262 -2.85 19.87 -12.97
C GLY A 262 -2.51 18.39 -12.98
N ALA A 263 -3.52 17.53 -13.22
CA ALA A 263 -3.29 16.11 -13.42
C ALA A 263 -2.37 15.91 -14.64
N SER A 264 -1.32 15.08 -14.49
CA SER A 264 -0.43 14.73 -15.60
C SER A 264 -0.95 13.52 -16.39
N ARG A 265 -0.29 13.21 -17.51
CA ARG A 265 -0.59 12.04 -18.32
C ARG A 265 -0.22 10.74 -17.61
N GLU A 266 0.72 10.82 -16.67
CA GLU A 266 1.14 9.73 -15.82
C GLU A 266 0.11 9.46 -14.70
N VAL A 267 -0.63 10.48 -14.23
CA VAL A 267 -1.78 10.27 -13.34
C VAL A 267 -2.83 9.41 -14.01
N ALA A 268 -3.29 9.76 -15.21
CA ALA A 268 -4.08 8.86 -16.07
C ALA A 268 -3.95 9.24 -17.56
N PRO A 269 -3.96 8.24 -18.47
CA PRO A 269 -3.75 8.48 -19.89
C PRO A 269 -4.98 9.09 -20.57
N ASP A 270 -4.79 9.59 -21.79
CA ASP A 270 -5.86 10.18 -22.61
C ASP A 270 -7.03 9.20 -22.79
N ASN A 271 -6.77 7.90 -22.87
CA ASN A 271 -7.78 6.85 -23.01
C ASN A 271 -8.73 6.71 -21.81
N VAL A 272 -8.41 7.34 -20.67
CA VAL A 272 -9.30 7.45 -19.51
C VAL A 272 -10.07 8.76 -19.60
N TYR A 273 -9.39 9.87 -19.90
CA TYR A 273 -10.04 11.20 -19.93
C TYR A 273 -10.83 11.50 -21.21
N ASN A 274 -10.69 10.69 -22.26
CA ASN A 274 -11.45 10.82 -23.51
C ASN A 274 -12.79 10.07 -23.48
N THR A 275 -13.06 9.31 -22.44
CA THR A 275 -14.34 8.65 -22.20
C THR A 275 -14.91 9.08 -20.86
N ALA A 276 -16.24 9.08 -20.76
CA ALA A 276 -16.93 9.30 -19.51
C ALA A 276 -18.28 8.58 -19.53
N ARG A 277 -18.83 8.37 -18.34
CA ARG A 277 -20.26 8.19 -18.16
C ARG A 277 -20.83 9.48 -17.58
N ALA A 278 -21.87 10.00 -18.22
CA ALA A 278 -22.52 11.24 -17.82
C ALA A 278 -24.01 11.00 -17.60
N THR A 279 -24.62 11.78 -16.71
CA THR A 279 -26.07 11.83 -16.60
C THR A 279 -26.66 12.53 -17.82
N SER A 280 -27.80 12.07 -18.29
CA SER A 280 -28.58 12.76 -19.30
C SER A 280 -29.34 13.90 -18.64
N GLY A 281 -29.40 15.06 -19.28
CA GLY A 281 -30.31 16.13 -18.85
C GLY A 281 -31.76 15.64 -18.92
N ALA A 282 -32.56 16.00 -17.92
CA ALA A 282 -33.95 15.58 -17.84
C ALA A 282 -34.85 16.59 -18.57
N THR A 283 -35.75 16.09 -19.43
CA THR A 283 -36.97 16.82 -19.81
C THR A 283 -38.07 16.69 -18.75
N VAL A 284 -37.90 15.82 -17.74
CA VAL A 284 -38.90 15.52 -16.71
C VAL A 284 -38.45 16.07 -15.36
N PRO A 285 -39.10 17.13 -14.84
CA PRO A 285 -38.82 17.66 -13.51
C PRO A 285 -39.08 16.62 -12.40
N GLY A 286 -38.20 16.54 -11.39
CA GLY A 286 -38.44 15.78 -10.14
C GLY A 286 -37.88 14.36 -10.08
N SER A 287 -37.06 13.94 -11.04
CA SER A 287 -36.42 12.62 -11.03
C SER A 287 -34.95 12.73 -10.57
N ASN A 288 -34.63 12.04 -9.47
CA ASN A 288 -33.27 11.97 -8.92
C ASN A 288 -32.42 11.02 -9.77
N TYR A 289 -31.70 11.55 -10.75
CA TYR A 289 -30.81 10.77 -11.61
C TYR A 289 -29.39 10.74 -11.02
N SER A 290 -29.13 9.78 -10.15
CA SER A 290 -27.77 9.48 -9.71
C SER A 290 -27.18 8.30 -10.46
N MET A 291 -25.89 8.37 -10.79
CA MET A 291 -25.12 7.23 -11.26
C MET A 291 -24.41 6.61 -10.06
N THR A 292 -24.51 5.31 -9.88
CA THR A 292 -23.91 4.62 -8.72
C THR A 292 -23.10 3.41 -9.17
N TRP A 293 -21.87 3.33 -8.68
CA TRP A 293 -20.99 2.16 -8.80
C TRP A 293 -20.76 1.53 -7.43
N GLU A 294 -20.66 0.21 -7.38
CA GLU A 294 -20.39 -0.53 -6.16
C GLU A 294 -19.19 -1.46 -6.32
N PHE A 295 -18.32 -1.47 -5.30
CA PHE A 295 -17.07 -2.21 -5.32
C PHE A 295 -16.93 -3.07 -4.07
N PRO A 296 -16.65 -4.38 -4.22
CA PRO A 296 -16.34 -5.21 -3.07
C PRO A 296 -15.00 -4.79 -2.47
N VAL A 297 -14.98 -4.62 -1.15
CA VAL A 297 -13.83 -4.19 -0.35
C VAL A 297 -13.78 -4.95 0.98
N SER A 298 -12.63 -4.99 1.63
CA SER A 298 -12.49 -5.60 2.95
C SER A 298 -12.80 -4.62 4.07
N SER A 299 -13.50 -5.07 5.11
CA SER A 299 -13.70 -4.29 6.33
C SER A 299 -12.40 -4.09 7.12
N GLY A 300 -12.35 -3.04 7.94
CA GLY A 300 -11.23 -2.74 8.85
C GLY A 300 -10.02 -2.07 8.19
N TYR A 301 -10.23 -1.43 7.04
CA TYR A 301 -9.22 -0.65 6.32
C TYR A 301 -9.80 0.69 5.85
N ASN A 302 -8.92 1.68 5.74
CA ASN A 302 -9.21 2.88 4.98
C ASN A 302 -8.90 2.67 3.50
N TYR A 303 -9.61 3.39 2.65
CA TYR A 303 -9.46 3.31 1.20
C TYR A 303 -9.24 4.69 0.61
N LEU A 304 -8.22 4.82 -0.22
CA LEU A 304 -8.05 5.93 -1.13
C LEU A 304 -8.93 5.67 -2.36
N VAL A 305 -9.91 6.54 -2.56
CA VAL A 305 -10.78 6.59 -3.74
C VAL A 305 -10.37 7.80 -4.56
N ARG A 306 -9.70 7.56 -5.69
CA ARG A 306 -9.36 8.60 -6.64
C ARG A 306 -10.38 8.64 -7.76
N MET A 307 -11.04 9.78 -7.90
CA MET A 307 -12.01 10.02 -8.97
C MET A 307 -11.39 10.94 -10.03
N HIS A 308 -11.41 10.50 -11.29
CA HIS A 308 -10.87 11.24 -12.43
C HIS A 308 -11.99 11.91 -13.21
N PHE A 309 -11.82 13.21 -13.48
CA PHE A 309 -12.77 14.06 -14.17
C PHE A 309 -12.10 14.79 -15.32
N CYS A 310 -12.84 14.98 -16.40
CA CYS A 310 -12.47 15.80 -17.54
C CYS A 310 -13.77 16.17 -18.25
N ASP A 311 -14.11 17.46 -18.25
CA ASP A 311 -15.34 17.91 -18.89
C ASP A 311 -15.21 17.84 -20.42
N ILE A 312 -15.65 16.71 -20.95
CA ILE A 312 -15.72 16.39 -22.37
C ILE A 312 -17.15 16.42 -22.91
N ALA A 313 -18.12 16.83 -22.08
CA ALA A 313 -19.53 16.64 -22.35
C ALA A 313 -20.31 17.96 -22.40
N SER A 314 -19.87 18.99 -21.68
CA SER A 314 -20.46 20.33 -21.72
C SER A 314 -20.17 21.05 -23.03
N LEU A 315 -21.11 21.91 -23.46
CA LEU A 315 -20.93 22.75 -24.65
C LEU A 315 -20.16 24.04 -24.34
N ALA A 316 -20.23 24.51 -23.10
CA ALA A 316 -19.51 25.68 -22.61
C ALA A 316 -19.12 25.50 -21.14
N LEU A 317 -18.23 26.39 -20.66
CA LEU A 317 -17.84 26.49 -19.26
C LEU A 317 -19.04 26.84 -18.38
N ASN A 318 -18.96 26.48 -17.09
CA ASN A 318 -19.96 26.77 -16.05
C ASN A 318 -21.34 26.17 -16.34
N GLN A 319 -21.39 25.03 -17.05
CA GLN A 319 -22.63 24.30 -17.37
C GLN A 319 -22.77 22.98 -16.60
N LEU A 320 -21.80 22.66 -15.74
CA LEU A 320 -21.71 21.37 -15.08
C LEU A 320 -21.35 21.55 -13.61
N TYR A 321 -22.39 21.44 -12.78
CA TYR A 321 -22.29 21.34 -11.33
C TYR A 321 -22.86 19.98 -10.92
N PHE A 322 -22.25 19.32 -9.96
CA PHE A 322 -22.75 18.03 -9.47
C PHE A 322 -22.23 17.73 -8.08
N ASN A 323 -22.89 16.79 -7.41
CA ASN A 323 -22.52 16.31 -6.10
C ASN A 323 -21.86 14.94 -6.22
N VAL A 324 -20.81 14.72 -5.43
CA VAL A 324 -20.15 13.41 -5.27
C VAL A 324 -20.54 12.85 -3.91
N TYR A 325 -20.96 11.58 -3.90
CA TYR A 325 -21.30 10.85 -2.69
C TYR A 325 -20.46 9.59 -2.56
N LEU A 326 -19.96 9.32 -1.36
CA LEU A 326 -19.25 8.08 -1.01
C LEU A 326 -19.98 7.43 0.16
N ASN A 327 -20.42 6.19 -0.01
CA ASN A 327 -21.27 5.45 0.94
C ASN A 327 -22.54 6.22 1.36
N GLY A 328 -23.10 7.01 0.44
CA GLY A 328 -24.28 7.84 0.69
C GLY A 328 -23.98 9.18 1.36
N TYR A 329 -22.75 9.44 1.80
CA TYR A 329 -22.35 10.70 2.41
C TYR A 329 -21.89 11.70 1.34
N LEU A 330 -22.28 12.97 1.50
CA LEU A 330 -21.92 14.04 0.57
C LEU A 330 -20.42 14.38 0.70
N ALA A 331 -19.61 13.84 -0.21
CA ALA A 331 -18.16 13.96 -0.19
C ALA A 331 -17.64 15.22 -0.88
N TYR A 332 -18.38 15.71 -1.89
CA TYR A 332 -18.07 16.96 -2.57
C TYR A 332 -19.37 17.60 -3.03
N GLN A 333 -19.66 18.78 -2.48
CA GLN A 333 -20.85 19.55 -2.82
C GLN A 333 -20.58 20.52 -3.98
N ASP A 334 -21.56 20.66 -4.89
CA ASP A 334 -21.64 21.67 -5.93
C ASP A 334 -20.35 21.78 -6.77
N PHE A 335 -19.79 20.62 -7.13
CA PHE A 335 -18.49 20.53 -7.77
C PHE A 335 -18.50 21.16 -9.17
N ASP A 336 -17.74 22.25 -9.31
CA ASP A 336 -17.52 22.97 -10.57
C ASP A 336 -16.18 22.57 -11.20
N LEU A 337 -16.25 21.81 -12.30
CA LEU A 337 -15.06 21.43 -13.06
C LEU A 337 -14.45 22.60 -13.83
N SER A 338 -15.24 23.62 -14.21
CA SER A 338 -14.72 24.77 -14.95
C SER A 338 -13.77 25.58 -14.06
N ASP A 339 -14.17 25.83 -12.81
CA ASP A 339 -13.31 26.51 -11.84
C ASP A 339 -12.07 25.67 -11.49
N SER A 340 -12.28 24.39 -11.19
CA SER A 340 -11.21 23.45 -10.80
C SER A 340 -10.14 23.24 -11.88
N THR A 341 -10.47 23.53 -13.13
CA THR A 341 -9.57 23.40 -14.28
C THR A 341 -9.16 24.75 -14.87
N GLY A 342 -9.29 25.85 -14.12
CA GLY A 342 -8.83 27.16 -14.59
C GLY A 342 -9.52 27.64 -15.87
N GLN A 343 -10.82 27.33 -16.01
CA GLN A 343 -11.68 27.73 -17.12
C GLN A 343 -11.29 27.10 -18.47
N ILE A 344 -10.91 25.81 -18.47
CA ILE A 344 -10.51 25.08 -19.67
C ILE A 344 -11.27 23.74 -19.79
N LEU A 345 -12.17 23.65 -20.77
CA LEU A 345 -12.83 22.39 -21.15
C LEU A 345 -11.82 21.34 -21.66
N ALA A 346 -12.19 20.07 -21.52
CA ALA A 346 -11.36 18.91 -21.82
C ALA A 346 -9.99 18.92 -21.08
N SER A 347 -9.95 19.56 -19.92
CA SER A 347 -8.80 19.53 -19.02
C SER A 347 -9.01 18.49 -17.92
N PRO A 348 -8.08 17.56 -17.73
CA PRO A 348 -8.10 16.60 -16.63
C PRO A 348 -8.04 17.24 -15.25
N TYR A 349 -8.75 16.62 -14.31
CA TYR A 349 -8.70 16.87 -12.88
C TYR A 349 -8.94 15.55 -12.13
N TYR A 350 -8.43 15.42 -10.92
CA TYR A 350 -8.78 14.29 -10.05
C TYR A 350 -8.94 14.76 -8.62
N VAL A 351 -9.71 14.00 -7.85
CA VAL A 351 -9.89 14.22 -6.42
C VAL A 351 -9.63 12.92 -5.68
N ASP A 352 -8.82 13.02 -4.63
CA ASP A 352 -8.50 11.93 -3.73
C ASP A 352 -9.35 12.02 -2.47
N PHE A 353 -10.17 10.99 -2.25
CA PHE A 353 -10.95 10.81 -1.03
C PHE A 353 -10.40 9.66 -0.21
N VAL A 354 -10.46 9.78 1.10
CA VAL A 354 -10.16 8.70 2.05
C VAL A 354 -11.46 8.30 2.72
N VAL A 355 -11.84 7.03 2.61
CA VAL A 355 -13.09 6.48 3.15
C VAL A 355 -12.74 5.37 4.13
N ASP A 356 -13.39 5.38 5.29
CA ASP A 356 -13.33 4.28 6.26
C ASP A 356 -14.44 3.26 5.96
N ILE A 357 -14.08 1.98 6.00
CA ILE A 357 -14.96 0.84 5.73
C ILE A 357 -14.94 -0.04 6.97
N ASP A 358 -15.85 0.28 7.89
CA ASP A 358 -15.86 -0.34 9.22
C ASP A 358 -16.57 -1.71 9.22
N VAL A 359 -17.81 -1.77 8.70
CA VAL A 359 -18.64 -2.99 8.74
C VAL A 359 -19.12 -3.45 7.35
N SER A 360 -19.39 -2.52 6.43
CA SER A 360 -19.88 -2.85 5.08
C SER A 360 -18.72 -3.34 4.20
N GLU A 361 -18.77 -4.55 3.65
CA GLU A 361 -17.76 -5.04 2.68
C GLU A 361 -17.97 -4.49 1.25
N LEU A 362 -18.63 -3.33 1.16
CA LEU A 362 -19.04 -2.70 -0.09
C LEU A 362 -18.81 -1.21 -0.01
N LEU A 363 -18.08 -0.68 -0.98
CA LEU A 363 -17.87 0.75 -1.20
C LEU A 363 -18.82 1.20 -2.32
N SER A 364 -19.70 2.15 -2.00
CA SER A 364 -20.64 2.75 -2.95
C SER A 364 -20.19 4.15 -3.33
N ILE A 365 -20.17 4.44 -4.63
CA ILE A 365 -19.72 5.72 -5.19
C ILE A 365 -20.83 6.24 -6.08
N SER A 366 -21.31 7.45 -5.81
CA SER A 366 -22.40 8.04 -6.58
C SER A 366 -22.11 9.46 -7.04
N ILE A 367 -22.63 9.79 -8.21
CA ILE A 367 -22.69 11.16 -8.72
C ILE A 367 -24.14 11.53 -8.90
N GLY A 368 -24.54 12.68 -8.35
CA GLY A 368 -25.92 13.17 -8.41
C GLY A 368 -25.99 14.66 -8.75
N PRO A 369 -27.19 15.17 -9.07
CA PRO A 369 -27.40 16.56 -9.45
C PRO A 369 -27.06 17.53 -8.31
N SER A 370 -26.67 18.75 -8.67
CA SER A 370 -26.55 19.91 -7.80
C SER A 370 -27.74 20.84 -8.00
N ASN A 371 -28.13 21.59 -6.97
CA ASN A 371 -29.17 22.62 -7.07
C ASN A 371 -28.74 23.83 -7.91
N LEU A 372 -27.43 23.98 -8.19
CA LEU A 372 -26.90 25.02 -9.07
C LEU A 372 -27.00 24.63 -10.55
N SER A 373 -27.24 23.36 -10.84
CA SER A 373 -27.30 22.83 -12.21
C SER A 373 -28.61 23.18 -12.88
N ASN A 374 -28.53 23.59 -14.16
CA ASN A 374 -29.72 23.66 -15.00
C ASN A 374 -30.19 22.24 -15.33
N PRO A 375 -31.44 21.83 -15.04
CA PRO A 375 -31.92 20.46 -15.26
C PRO A 375 -31.83 19.98 -16.72
N SER A 376 -31.79 20.91 -17.68
CA SER A 376 -31.67 20.62 -19.12
C SER A 376 -30.24 20.24 -19.55
N TRP A 377 -29.24 20.49 -18.70
CA TRP A 377 -27.84 20.16 -18.96
C TRP A 377 -27.45 18.83 -18.32
N ILE A 378 -26.20 18.42 -18.53
CA ILE A 378 -25.64 17.25 -17.87
C ILE A 378 -25.52 17.55 -16.38
N GLN A 379 -25.96 16.61 -15.54
CA GLN A 379 -26.06 16.75 -14.08
C GLN A 379 -24.89 16.11 -13.32
N GLY A 380 -23.84 15.67 -14.05
CA GLY A 380 -22.67 15.00 -13.48
C GLY A 380 -22.02 14.04 -14.46
N LEU A 381 -20.71 13.84 -14.32
CA LEU A 381 -19.91 12.93 -15.13
C LEU A 381 -18.74 12.34 -14.35
N LEU A 382 -18.22 11.19 -14.81
CA LEU A 382 -17.00 10.58 -14.33
C LEU A 382 -16.23 9.94 -15.49
N ASN A 383 -14.91 10.09 -15.50
CA ASN A 383 -14.03 9.56 -16.56
C ASN A 383 -13.24 8.32 -16.11
N GLY A 384 -12.81 8.29 -14.85
CA GLY A 384 -12.00 7.20 -14.33
C GLY A 384 -12.14 7.07 -12.82
N LEU A 385 -11.77 5.90 -12.31
CA LEU A 385 -11.79 5.61 -10.88
C LEU A 385 -10.62 4.69 -10.51
N GLU A 386 -9.93 5.00 -9.42
CA GLU A 386 -8.98 4.09 -8.77
C GLU A 386 -9.37 3.90 -7.31
N ILE A 387 -9.35 2.65 -6.83
CA ILE A 387 -9.59 2.31 -5.42
C ILE A 387 -8.36 1.57 -4.92
N MET A 388 -7.75 2.15 -3.89
CA MET A 388 -6.54 1.65 -3.27
C MET A 388 -6.77 1.45 -1.77
N LYS A 389 -6.50 0.25 -1.26
CA LYS A 389 -6.51 -0.02 0.17
C LYS A 389 -5.31 0.64 0.82
N ILE A 390 -5.51 1.34 1.92
CA ILE A 390 -4.47 1.98 2.73
C ILE A 390 -4.06 1.02 3.83
N ASN A 391 -2.76 0.89 4.11
CA ASN A 391 -2.28 0.03 5.20
C ASN A 391 -2.92 0.43 6.54
N ASN A 392 -3.15 -0.57 7.38
CA ASN A 392 -3.61 -0.32 8.74
C ASN A 392 -2.47 0.24 9.62
N THR A 393 -2.82 0.58 10.87
CA THR A 393 -1.91 1.13 11.88
C THR A 393 -0.71 0.22 12.21
N MET A 394 -0.77 -1.06 11.85
CA MET A 394 0.30 -2.03 12.03
C MET A 394 1.20 -2.19 10.80
N GLY A 395 1.02 -1.35 9.76
CA GLY A 395 1.80 -1.45 8.53
C GLY A 395 1.46 -2.66 7.67
N SER A 396 0.21 -3.14 7.73
CA SER A 396 -0.25 -4.28 6.94
C SER A 396 -1.32 -3.90 5.92
N LEU A 397 -1.26 -4.51 4.74
CA LEU A 397 -2.29 -4.47 3.69
C LEU A 397 -3.09 -5.77 3.61
N ASP A 398 -2.69 -6.79 4.36
CA ASP A 398 -3.31 -8.11 4.36
C ASP A 398 -3.27 -8.73 5.78
N GLY A 399 -4.41 -8.76 6.46
CA GLY A 399 -4.56 -9.20 7.86
C GLY A 399 -4.31 -8.13 8.93
N LYS A 400 -4.74 -8.44 10.17
CA LYS A 400 -4.79 -7.50 11.31
C LYS A 400 -3.50 -7.46 12.17
N SER A 401 -2.46 -8.22 11.81
CA SER A 401 -1.22 -8.36 12.59
C SER A 401 0.00 -8.30 11.68
N PRO A 402 1.10 -7.64 12.08
CA PRO A 402 2.31 -7.60 11.26
C PRO A 402 2.95 -8.99 11.21
N VAL A 403 3.28 -9.44 10.01
CA VAL A 403 3.93 -10.77 9.81
C VAL A 403 5.28 -10.86 10.51
N ILE A 404 5.92 -9.72 10.82
CA ILE A 404 7.17 -9.65 11.58
C ILE A 404 7.07 -10.41 12.92
N LEU A 405 5.88 -10.45 13.55
CA LEU A 405 5.65 -11.22 14.79
C LEU A 405 5.54 -12.74 14.57
N VAL A 406 5.30 -13.19 13.34
CA VAL A 406 5.12 -14.61 12.98
C VAL A 406 6.40 -15.22 12.40
N SER A 407 7.26 -14.39 11.78
CA SER A 407 8.49 -14.85 11.11
C SER A 407 9.73 -14.94 12.02
N GLU A 408 9.63 -14.64 13.32
CA GLU A 408 10.67 -15.03 14.28
C GLU A 408 10.66 -16.55 14.44
N ASP A 409 11.68 -17.21 13.91
CA ASP A 409 11.96 -18.62 14.13
C ASP A 409 11.84 -18.98 15.63
N PRO A 410 11.00 -19.97 16.02
CA PRO A 410 10.91 -20.45 17.40
C PRO A 410 12.24 -20.99 17.94
N VAL A 411 13.16 -21.33 17.03
CA VAL A 411 14.45 -21.96 17.33
C VAL A 411 15.38 -21.03 18.11
N GLY A 412 15.29 -19.71 17.91
CA GLY A 412 16.14 -18.73 18.59
C GLY A 412 15.68 -18.38 20.02
N ARG A 413 14.38 -18.44 20.29
CA ARG A 413 13.82 -18.09 21.62
C ARG A 413 14.09 -19.18 22.65
N GLY A 414 13.98 -20.45 22.26
CA GLY A 414 14.14 -21.60 23.17
C GLY A 414 15.54 -21.69 23.78
N PHE A 415 16.60 -21.65 22.96
CA PHE A 415 17.96 -21.87 23.45
C PHE A 415 18.56 -20.62 24.13
N GLY A 416 18.30 -19.43 23.59
CA GLY A 416 18.80 -18.17 24.14
C GLY A 416 18.08 -17.72 25.43
N ALA A 417 16.79 -18.03 25.58
CA ALA A 417 16.08 -17.80 26.84
C ALA A 417 16.40 -18.87 27.89
N PHE A 418 16.64 -20.12 27.47
CA PHE A 418 17.09 -21.19 28.36
C PHE A 418 18.49 -20.91 28.94
N LEU A 419 19.46 -20.48 28.13
CA LEU A 419 20.80 -20.09 28.64
C LEU A 419 20.75 -18.87 29.56
N ARG A 420 19.95 -17.84 29.23
CA ARG A 420 19.80 -16.64 30.07
C ARG A 420 19.09 -16.94 31.40
N SER A 421 18.11 -17.85 31.37
CA SER A 421 17.44 -18.37 32.57
C SER A 421 18.40 -19.18 33.45
N LEU A 422 19.26 -20.01 32.85
CA LEU A 422 20.25 -20.79 33.58
C LEU A 422 21.29 -19.90 34.28
N THR A 423 21.77 -18.84 33.60
CA THR A 423 22.71 -17.87 34.20
C THR A 423 22.08 -17.07 35.34
N CYS A 424 20.80 -16.67 35.22
CA CYS A 424 20.08 -15.99 36.31
C CYS A 424 19.80 -16.94 37.49
N GLY A 425 19.50 -18.22 37.21
CA GLY A 425 19.32 -19.24 38.24
C GLY A 425 20.60 -19.49 39.05
N PHE A 426 21.76 -19.59 38.41
CA PHE A 426 23.04 -19.73 39.11
C PHE A 426 23.42 -18.48 39.93
N ALA A 427 23.14 -17.28 39.41
CA ALA A 427 23.33 -16.03 40.16
C ALA A 427 22.41 -15.97 41.40
N PHE A 428 21.14 -16.37 41.26
CA PHE A 428 20.21 -16.38 42.39
C PHE A 428 20.57 -17.43 43.46
N MET A 429 21.00 -18.63 43.03
CA MET A 429 21.45 -19.69 43.93
C MET A 429 22.73 -19.29 44.67
N SER A 430 23.70 -18.69 43.99
CA SER A 430 24.93 -18.21 44.64
C SER A 430 24.66 -17.07 45.63
N LEU A 431 23.82 -16.10 45.28
CA LEU A 431 23.41 -15.03 46.19
C LEU A 431 22.64 -15.57 47.41
N SER A 432 21.77 -16.56 47.22
CA SER A 432 21.01 -17.19 48.30
C SER A 432 21.92 -17.96 49.26
N VAL A 433 22.94 -18.67 48.75
CA VAL A 433 23.95 -19.36 49.58
C VAL A 433 24.80 -18.34 50.35
N ILE A 434 25.23 -17.25 49.71
CA ILE A 434 25.98 -16.19 50.39
C ILE A 434 25.14 -15.56 51.50
N ALA A 435 23.87 -15.21 51.23
CA ALA A 435 22.96 -14.67 52.22
C ALA A 435 22.72 -15.64 53.38
N PHE A 436 22.59 -16.93 53.11
CA PHE A 436 22.45 -17.96 54.14
C PHE A 436 23.71 -18.08 55.00
N VAL A 437 24.90 -18.06 54.41
CA VAL A 437 26.17 -18.10 55.16
C VAL A 437 26.34 -16.84 56.01
N LEU A 438 25.99 -15.66 55.48
CA LEU A 438 26.01 -14.41 56.24
C LEU A 438 24.99 -14.42 57.38
N PHE A 439 23.80 -14.99 57.16
CA PHE A 439 22.79 -15.15 58.20
C PHE A 439 23.23 -16.11 59.30
N VAL A 440 23.85 -17.25 58.94
CA VAL A 440 24.41 -18.20 59.92
C VAL A 440 25.56 -17.57 60.69
N ARG A 441 26.46 -16.83 60.02
CA ARG A 441 27.53 -16.07 60.69
C ARG A 441 26.97 -15.01 61.64
N TRP A 442 26.01 -14.21 61.18
CA TRP A 442 25.36 -13.20 62.01
C TRP A 442 24.67 -13.83 63.22
N ARG A 443 24.00 -14.98 63.04
CA ARG A 443 23.35 -15.72 64.14
C ARG A 443 24.37 -16.35 65.10
N SER A 444 25.54 -16.75 64.62
CA SER A 444 26.66 -17.21 65.44
C SER A 444 27.21 -16.08 66.31
N GLU A 445 27.45 -14.90 65.72
CA GLU A 445 27.97 -13.73 66.42
C GLU A 445 26.97 -13.12 67.41
N SER A 446 25.66 -13.14 67.10
CA SER A 446 24.63 -12.72 68.05
C SER A 446 24.41 -13.73 69.18
N ARG A 447 24.76 -15.01 69.00
CA ARG A 447 24.82 -15.99 70.09
C ARG A 447 26.06 -15.83 70.99
N SER A 448 27.16 -15.26 70.50
CA SER A 448 28.31 -14.93 71.35
C SER A 448 28.13 -13.65 72.18
N LEU A 449 27.07 -12.86 71.91
CA LEU A 449 26.75 -11.63 72.64
C LEU A 449 25.76 -11.84 73.81
N MET A 450 25.21 -13.06 73.96
CA MET A 450 24.39 -13.46 75.11
C MET A 450 25.08 -14.56 75.92
N SER A 451 26.22 -14.22 76.53
CA SER A 451 26.77 -14.97 77.66
C SER A 451 27.31 -13.98 78.68
N TRP A 452 26.84 -14.15 79.92
CA TRP A 452 27.21 -13.45 81.16
C TRP A 452 26.60 -12.09 81.45
N SER A 453 25.54 -12.13 82.26
CA SER A 453 25.43 -11.25 83.43
C SER A 453 25.19 -12.10 84.67
N ARG A 454 26.13 -12.07 85.62
CA ARG A 454 26.02 -12.73 86.93
C ARG A 454 24.93 -12.04 87.76
N LEU A 455 24.07 -12.84 88.38
CA LEU A 455 23.13 -12.42 89.42
C LEU A 455 23.88 -12.00 90.69
N PRO A 456 23.51 -10.90 91.36
CA PRO A 456 23.64 -10.78 92.79
C PRO A 456 22.36 -11.24 93.47
N VAL A 457 22.55 -12.08 94.48
CA VAL A 457 21.59 -12.44 95.52
C VAL A 457 21.52 -11.27 96.50
N ASP A 458 20.34 -10.77 96.84
CA ASP A 458 19.97 -10.68 98.27
C ASP A 458 18.49 -10.43 98.57
N VAL A 459 18.18 -10.80 99.81
CA VAL A 459 16.93 -11.03 100.53
C VAL A 459 16.17 -9.75 100.91
N SER A 460 14.83 -9.80 100.96
CA SER A 460 13.98 -9.39 102.13
C SER A 460 12.53 -9.05 101.79
N ASN A 461 11.61 -9.80 102.41
CA ASN A 461 10.26 -9.49 102.93
C ASN A 461 9.57 -8.13 102.65
N GLY A 462 8.24 -8.19 102.38
CA GLY A 462 7.33 -7.15 102.86
C GLY A 462 6.03 -6.87 102.07
N LYS A 463 4.95 -7.58 102.45
CA LYS A 463 3.53 -7.17 102.55
C LYS A 463 2.97 -5.84 101.96
N LEU A 464 1.79 -6.00 101.34
CA LEU A 464 0.50 -5.25 101.45
C LEU A 464 0.25 -3.91 100.71
N SER A 465 -0.90 -3.90 99.99
CA SER A 465 -1.94 -2.84 99.86
C SER A 465 -1.53 -1.50 99.23
N LYS A 466 -2.39 -0.67 98.62
CA LYS A 466 -3.72 -0.66 98.00
C LYS A 466 -3.87 0.84 97.59
N ASP A 467 -4.79 1.10 96.66
CA ASP A 467 -5.41 2.40 96.38
C ASP A 467 -4.71 3.37 95.40
N SER A 468 -5.48 3.64 94.33
CA SER A 468 -5.53 4.83 93.46
C SER A 468 -5.81 6.13 94.26
N PRO A 469 -6.09 7.31 93.67
CA PRO A 469 -6.06 7.77 92.27
C PRO A 469 -5.35 9.15 92.11
N VAL A 470 -5.41 9.76 90.91
CA VAL A 470 -5.78 11.18 90.64
C VAL A 470 -5.24 11.62 89.26
N ILE A 471 -6.17 12.05 88.41
CA ILE A 471 -6.03 12.83 87.16
C ILE A 471 -6.26 14.31 87.56
N PRO A 472 -5.52 15.33 87.05
CA PRO A 472 -5.79 16.03 85.76
C PRO A 472 -4.50 16.53 85.09
N GLY A 473 -4.41 17.05 83.87
CA GLY A 473 -5.30 17.62 82.85
C GLY A 473 -4.38 17.94 81.65
N LYS A 474 -4.83 17.78 80.40
CA LYS A 474 -5.55 18.75 79.57
C LYS A 474 -4.63 19.79 78.89
N LEU A 475 -4.86 19.93 77.57
CA LEU A 475 -4.50 20.98 76.59
C LEU A 475 -3.37 20.66 75.60
N VAL A 476 -3.42 21.01 74.31
CA VAL A 476 -4.46 21.34 73.28
C VAL A 476 -3.67 21.92 72.09
N ASP A 477 -4.06 21.52 70.87
CA ASP A 477 -4.00 22.16 69.53
C ASP A 477 -2.69 22.84 69.04
N PHE A 478 -2.24 22.70 67.79
CA PHE A 478 -2.94 22.60 66.50
C PHE A 478 -2.35 21.53 65.58
#